data_AF-A0A1G9JGV6-F1
#
_entry.id   AF-A0A1G9JGV6-F1
#
_cell.length_a   1.000
_cell.length_b   1.000
_cell.length_c   1.000
_cell.angle_alpha   90.00
_cell.angle_beta   90.00
_cell.angle_gamma   90.00
#
_symmetry.space_group_name_H-M   'P 1'
#
loop_
_entity.id
_entity.type
_entity.pdbx_description
1 polymer ?
#
loop_
_entity_poly.entity_id
_entity_poly.type
_entity_poly.pdbx_seq_one_letter_code
_entity_poly.pdbx_strand_id
1 'polypeptide(L)'
;MTRQKRISPPPAADVLRAAIDEIAARLAKLPPATAPTSGHGWYARHQARQTAAEELVGYLRREHGARVTLGATPERMRLHGISVSCTSGVANMISAWLHKARTALSQMEDAP
;
A
#
# COMPACT_ATOMS: atom_id res chain seq x y z
N MET A 1 11.52 -13.05 -31.75
CA MET A 1 11.80 -13.31 -30.32
C MET A 1 10.65 -12.80 -29.47
N THR A 2 9.71 -13.67 -29.13
CA THR A 2 8.48 -13.29 -28.41
C THR A 2 8.75 -13.30 -26.91
N ARG A 3 8.81 -12.10 -26.30
CA ARG A 3 8.98 -11.93 -24.85
C ARG A 3 7.77 -12.54 -24.14
N GLN A 4 7.88 -13.79 -23.68
CA GLN A 4 6.91 -14.39 -22.76
C GLN A 4 6.84 -13.48 -21.53
N LYS A 5 5.73 -12.74 -21.43
CA LYS A 5 5.34 -11.99 -20.25
C LYS A 5 5.19 -13.06 -19.17
N ARG A 6 6.19 -13.20 -18.28
CA ARG A 6 6.03 -14.00 -17.06
C ARG A 6 4.98 -13.29 -16.21
N ILE A 7 3.70 -13.58 -16.49
CA ILE A 7 2.60 -13.20 -15.64
C ILE A 7 2.73 -14.16 -14.46
N SER A 8 3.31 -13.69 -13.35
CA SER A 8 3.22 -14.42 -12.09
C SER A 8 1.74 -14.76 -11.87
N PRO A 9 1.39 -16.00 -11.51
CA PRO A 9 0.01 -16.33 -11.20
C PRO A 9 -0.51 -15.33 -10.16
N PRO A 10 -1.76 -14.86 -10.28
CA PRO A 10 -2.35 -14.04 -9.23
C PRO A 10 -2.18 -14.76 -7.89
N PRO A 11 -1.90 -14.04 -6.80
CA PRO A 11 -1.85 -14.67 -5.48
C PRO A 11 -3.13 -15.48 -5.26
N ALA A 12 -3.05 -16.62 -4.59
CA ALA A 12 -4.26 -17.29 -4.14
C ALA A 12 -5.11 -16.31 -3.31
N ALA A 13 -6.44 -16.37 -3.44
CA ALA A 13 -7.36 -15.42 -2.80
C ALA A 13 -7.11 -15.29 -1.28
N ASP A 14 -6.77 -16.40 -0.61
CA ASP A 14 -6.46 -16.41 0.81
C ASP A 14 -5.18 -15.63 1.16
N VAL A 15 -4.15 -15.71 0.31
CA VAL A 15 -2.90 -14.93 0.48
C VAL A 15 -3.19 -13.45 0.30
N LEU A 16 -4.00 -13.09 -0.68
CA LEU A 16 -4.40 -11.70 -0.91
C LEU A 16 -5.25 -11.16 0.25
N ARG A 17 -6.19 -11.96 0.78
CA ARG A 17 -7.02 -11.60 1.93
C ARG A 17 -6.16 -11.37 3.18
N ALA A 18 -5.27 -12.31 3.51
CA ALA A 18 -4.35 -12.16 4.64
C ALA A 18 -3.47 -10.90 4.53
N ALA A 19 -2.95 -10.62 3.33
CA ALA A 19 -2.19 -9.39 3.08
C ALA A 19 -3.06 -8.13 3.26
N ILE A 20 -4.31 -8.12 2.78
CA ILE A 20 -5.22 -6.98 2.97
C ILE A 20 -5.45 -6.71 4.46
N ASP A 21 -5.77 -7.75 5.23
CA ASP A 21 -6.10 -7.62 6.66
C ASP A 21 -4.91 -7.12 7.46
N GLU A 22 -3.73 -7.69 7.22
CA GLU A 22 -2.52 -7.25 7.91
C GLU A 22 -2.15 -5.81 7.54
N ILE A 23 -2.14 -5.47 6.25
CA ILE A 23 -1.74 -4.15 5.80
C ILE A 23 -2.74 -3.10 6.28
N ALA A 24 -4.03 -3.41 6.27
CA ALA A 24 -5.07 -2.54 6.81
C ALA A 24 -4.90 -2.33 8.33
N ALA A 25 -4.61 -3.39 9.09
CA ALA A 25 -4.38 -3.30 10.53
C ALA A 25 -3.14 -2.46 10.86
N ARG A 26 -2.07 -2.57 10.07
CA ARG A 26 -0.86 -1.73 10.23
C ARG A 26 -1.12 -0.29 9.82
N LEU A 27 -1.82 -0.07 8.71
CA LEU A 27 -2.17 1.27 8.23
C LEU A 27 -3.03 2.03 9.25
N ALA A 28 -3.96 1.34 9.93
CA ALA A 28 -4.80 1.91 10.98
C ALA A 28 -4.02 2.37 12.23
N LYS A 29 -2.80 1.83 12.45
CA LYS A 29 -1.92 2.23 13.57
C LYS A 29 -1.10 3.49 13.27
N LEU A 30 -1.12 4.00 12.03
CA LEU A 30 -0.41 5.24 11.72
C LEU A 30 -1.03 6.42 12.48
N PRO A 31 -0.21 7.41 12.89
CA PRO A 31 -0.72 8.66 13.45
C PRO A 31 -1.80 9.25 12.53
N PRO A 32 -2.96 9.69 13.04
CA PRO A 32 -4.07 10.13 12.20
C PRO A 32 -3.70 11.38 11.40
N ALA A 33 -4.33 11.51 10.22
CA ALA A 33 -4.04 12.58 9.27
C ALA A 33 -4.60 13.95 9.70
N THR A 34 -5.65 13.98 10.54
CA THR A 34 -6.24 15.21 11.05
C THR A 34 -5.42 15.77 12.21
N ALA A 35 -5.03 17.04 12.09
CA ALA A 35 -4.43 17.77 13.20
C ALA A 35 -5.52 18.37 14.11
N PRO A 36 -5.22 18.63 15.39
CA PRO A 36 -6.00 19.58 16.16
C PRO A 36 -5.95 20.96 15.49
N THR A 37 -7.04 21.72 15.61
CA THR A 37 -7.34 22.99 14.92
C THR A 37 -6.40 24.16 15.25
N SER A 38 -5.31 23.96 15.99
CA SER A 38 -4.38 25.03 16.37
C SER A 38 -2.97 24.50 16.74
N GLY A 39 -1.93 25.20 16.23
CA GLY A 39 -0.55 25.16 16.75
C GLY A 39 0.49 24.33 15.98
N HIS A 40 1.77 24.62 16.27
CA HIS A 40 3.02 24.01 15.76
C HIS A 40 3.06 22.46 15.70
N GLY A 41 2.10 21.75 16.30
CA GLY A 41 2.01 20.29 16.33
C GLY A 41 1.60 19.62 15.01
N TRP A 42 1.03 20.36 14.04
CA TRP A 42 0.68 19.79 12.73
C TRP A 42 1.91 19.22 12.02
N TYR A 43 3.02 19.97 11.99
CA TYR A 43 4.24 19.55 11.28
C TYR A 43 4.86 18.29 11.91
N ALA A 44 4.98 18.26 13.24
CA ALA A 44 5.50 17.10 13.96
C ALA A 44 4.63 15.85 13.72
N ARG A 45 3.31 15.99 13.70
CA ARG A 45 2.38 14.89 13.41
C ARG A 45 2.46 14.44 11.95
N HIS A 46 2.59 15.38 11.02
CA HIS A 46 2.79 15.09 9.60
C HIS A 46 4.07 14.27 9.40
N GLN A 47 5.18 14.71 9.99
CA GLN A 47 6.45 13.98 9.97
C GLN A 47 6.32 12.59 10.58
N ALA A 48 5.75 12.47 11.78
CA ALA A 48 5.54 11.17 12.43
C ALA A 48 4.69 10.21 11.58
N ARG A 49 3.65 10.73 10.91
CA ARG A 49 2.83 9.93 9.99
C ARG A 49 3.61 9.49 8.76
N GLN A 50 4.45 10.35 8.19
CA GLN A 50 5.30 9.99 7.05
C GLN A 50 6.33 8.94 7.43
N THR A 51 7.05 9.12 8.54
CA THR A 51 8.01 8.13 9.04
C THR A 51 7.34 6.78 9.26
N ALA A 52 6.17 6.73 9.92
CA ALA A 52 5.45 5.47 10.13
C ALA A 52 4.97 4.83 8.81
N ALA A 53 4.61 5.64 7.81
CA ALA A 53 4.24 5.13 6.48
C ALA A 53 5.45 4.57 5.71
N GLU A 54 6.61 5.20 5.81
CA GLU A 54 7.87 4.71 5.24
C GLU A 54 8.34 3.42 5.93
N GLU A 55 8.19 3.32 7.24
CA GLU A 55 8.44 2.08 8.00
C GLU A 55 7.51 0.95 7.53
N LEU A 56 6.23 1.26 7.30
CA LEU A 56 5.30 0.30 6.72
C LEU A 56 5.73 -0.12 5.31
N VAL A 57 6.23 0.79 4.47
CA VAL A 57 6.83 0.40 3.18
C VAL A 57 8.04 -0.53 3.37
N GLY A 58 8.91 -0.24 4.33
CA GLY A 58 10.04 -1.09 4.68
C GLY A 58 9.61 -2.49 5.11
N TYR A 59 8.51 -2.58 5.86
CA TYR A 59 7.86 -3.86 6.19
C TYR A 59 7.33 -4.57 4.94
N LEU A 60 6.55 -3.88 4.10
CA LEU A 60 5.96 -4.45 2.87
C LEU A 60 7.02 -5.00 1.91
N ARG A 61 8.17 -4.32 1.81
CA ARG A 61 9.32 -4.79 1.01
C ARG A 61 9.88 -6.10 1.54
N ARG A 62 10.05 -6.22 2.86
CA ARG A 62 10.67 -7.37 3.52
C ARG A 62 9.75 -8.58 3.55
N GLU A 63 8.53 -8.41 4.04
CA GLU A 63 7.63 -9.55 4.30
C GLU A 63 6.79 -9.94 3.09
N HIS A 64 6.38 -8.96 2.26
CA HIS A 64 5.48 -9.22 1.13
C HIS A 64 6.17 -9.08 -0.24
N GLY A 65 7.46 -8.75 -0.26
CA GLY A 65 8.22 -8.57 -1.51
C GLY A 65 7.71 -7.39 -2.36
N ALA A 66 7.12 -6.37 -1.73
CA ALA A 66 6.61 -5.20 -2.43
C ALA A 66 7.73 -4.45 -3.17
N ARG A 67 7.49 -4.07 -4.42
CA ARG A 67 8.38 -3.18 -5.19
C ARG A 67 7.86 -1.76 -5.05
N VAL A 68 8.60 -0.92 -4.35
CA VAL A 68 8.20 0.47 -4.06
C VAL A 68 9.25 1.45 -4.53
N THR A 69 8.83 2.50 -5.22
CA THR A 69 9.65 3.65 -5.62
C THR A 69 9.16 4.87 -4.85
N LEU A 70 10.00 5.35 -3.93
CA LEU A 70 9.78 6.55 -3.10
C LEU A 70 10.67 7.70 -3.60
N GLY A 71 10.32 8.94 -3.26
CA GLY A 71 11.12 10.13 -3.61
C GLY A 71 11.05 10.55 -5.08
N ALA A 72 10.28 9.83 -5.90
CA ALA A 72 9.88 10.25 -7.24
C ALA A 72 8.39 10.56 -7.22
N THR A 73 7.97 11.66 -7.85
CA THR A 73 6.56 12.01 -8.01
C THR A 73 6.12 11.60 -9.42
N PRO A 74 5.15 10.68 -9.58
CA PRO A 74 4.40 10.00 -8.53
C PRO A 74 5.17 8.83 -7.90
N GLU A 75 4.93 8.60 -6.61
CA GLU A 75 5.38 7.40 -5.90
C GLU A 75 4.68 6.19 -6.51
N ARG A 76 5.36 5.05 -6.52
CA ARG A 76 4.83 3.83 -7.15
C ARG A 76 5.00 2.63 -6.23
N MET A 77 3.97 1.79 -6.18
CA MET A 77 4.03 0.52 -5.47
C MET A 77 3.43 -0.59 -6.32
N ARG A 78 4.12 -1.72 -6.37
CA ARG A 78 3.64 -2.97 -6.92
C ARG A 78 3.76 -4.07 -5.89
N LEU A 79 2.64 -4.70 -5.57
CA LEU A 79 2.57 -5.79 -4.61
C LEU A 79 1.47 -6.76 -5.06
N HIS A 80 1.74 -8.07 -4.99
CA HIS A 80 0.80 -9.13 -5.38
C HIS A 80 0.20 -8.95 -6.79
N GLY A 81 1.02 -8.48 -7.74
CA GLY A 81 0.58 -8.21 -9.13
C GLY A 81 -0.18 -6.89 -9.32
N ILE A 82 -0.67 -6.27 -8.23
CA ILE A 82 -1.40 -5.00 -8.24
C ILE A 82 -0.41 -3.85 -8.23
N SER A 83 -0.62 -2.88 -9.12
CA SER A 83 0.21 -1.67 -9.22
C SER A 83 -0.61 -0.40 -8.96
N VAL A 84 -0.04 0.49 -8.16
CA VAL A 84 -0.58 1.82 -7.85
C VAL A 84 0.49 2.89 -8.00
N SER A 85 0.05 4.10 -8.30
CA SER A 85 0.86 5.30 -8.25
C SER A 85 0.10 6.40 -7.53
N CYS A 86 0.79 7.18 -6.70
CA CYS A 86 0.17 8.26 -5.93
C CYS A 86 1.09 9.49 -5.89
N THR A 87 0.50 10.68 -5.97
CA THR A 87 1.20 11.95 -5.72
C THR A 87 0.94 12.49 -4.31
N SER A 88 -0.02 11.91 -3.58
CA SER A 88 -0.48 12.37 -2.28
C SER A 88 0.29 11.75 -1.10
N GLY A 89 1.45 11.15 -1.35
CA GLY A 89 2.33 10.55 -0.35
C GLY A 89 2.06 9.08 -0.01
N VAL A 90 2.99 8.51 0.76
CA VAL A 90 3.15 7.06 0.96
C VAL A 90 1.92 6.42 1.59
N ALA A 91 1.36 7.03 2.64
CA ALA A 91 0.17 6.50 3.30
C ALA A 91 -1.03 6.40 2.33
N ASN A 92 -1.19 7.39 1.46
CA ASN A 92 -2.27 7.41 0.48
C ASN A 92 -2.02 6.39 -0.65
N MET A 93 -0.77 6.16 -1.03
CA MET A 93 -0.40 5.07 -1.94
C MET A 93 -0.78 3.71 -1.38
N ILE A 94 -0.54 3.46 -0.09
CA ILE A 94 -0.92 2.21 0.58
C ILE A 94 -2.44 2.06 0.63
N SER A 95 -3.17 3.12 0.99
CA SER A 95 -4.64 3.15 0.94
C SER A 95 -5.18 2.83 -0.46
N ALA A 96 -4.60 3.42 -1.50
CA ALA A 96 -4.99 3.17 -2.88
C ALA A 96 -4.75 1.71 -3.29
N TRP A 97 -3.66 1.10 -2.81
CA TRP A 97 -3.40 -0.32 -3.04
C TRP A 97 -4.43 -1.19 -2.33
N LEU A 98 -4.77 -0.90 -1.06
CA LEU A 98 -5.81 -1.64 -0.33
C LEU A 98 -7.15 -1.60 -1.05
N HIS A 99 -7.53 -0.43 -1.58
CA HIS A 99 -8.75 -0.29 -2.36
C HIS A 99 -8.74 -1.22 -3.59
N LYS A 100 -7.67 -1.18 -4.40
CA LYS A 100 -7.55 -2.05 -5.58
C LYS A 100 -7.46 -3.54 -5.21
N ALA A 101 -6.80 -3.88 -4.11
CA ALA A 101 -6.65 -5.24 -3.65
C ALA A 101 -7.99 -5.85 -3.22
N ARG A 102 -8.82 -5.07 -2.52
CA ARG A 102 -10.19 -5.48 -2.18
C ARG A 102 -11.05 -5.72 -3.42
N THR A 103 -10.98 -4.80 -4.40
CA THR A 103 -11.68 -5.01 -5.68
C THR A 103 -11.22 -6.28 -6.40
N ALA A 104 -9.91 -6.52 -6.44
CA ALA A 104 -9.37 -7.73 -7.05
C ALA A 104 -9.81 -9.00 -6.30
N LEU A 105 -9.84 -8.97 -4.96
CA LEU A 105 -10.29 -10.09 -4.15
C LEU A 105 -11.76 -10.42 -4.42
N SER A 106 -12.66 -9.42 -4.43
CA SER A 106 -14.07 -9.65 -4.75
C SER A 106 -14.25 -10.26 -6.14
N GLN A 107 -13.50 -9.79 -7.14
CA GLN A 107 -13.53 -10.36 -8.50
C GLN A 107 -13.05 -11.82 -8.56
N MET A 108 -12.18 -12.24 -7.64
CA MET A 108 -11.74 -13.65 -7.54
C MET A 108 -12.77 -14.52 -6.83
N GLU A 109 -13.52 -13.96 -5.88
CA GLU A 109 -14.59 -14.64 -5.14
C GLU A 109 -15.87 -14.80 -5.98
N ASP A 110 -16.15 -13.83 -6.86
CA ASP A 110 -17.29 -13.83 -7.78
C ASP A 110 -17.06 -14.67 -9.06
N ALA A 111 -15.85 -15.23 -9.25
CA ALA A 111 -15.54 -16.06 -10.41
C ALA A 111 -16.16 -17.48 -10.26
N PRO A 112 -16.98 -17.94 -11.24
CA PRO A 112 -17.70 -19.22 -11.17
C PRO A 112 -16.80 -20.45 -11.30
#